data_AF-A0AAE7DXT9-F1
#
_entry.id   AF-A0AAE7DXT9-F1
#
_cell.length_a   1.000
_cell.length_b   1.000
_cell.length_c   1.000
_cell.angle_alpha   90.00
_cell.angle_beta   90.00
_cell.angle_gamma   90.00
#
_symmetry.space_group_name_H-M   'P 1'
#
loop_
_entity.id
_entity.type
_entity.pdbx_description
1 polymer ?
#
loop_
_entity_poly.entity_id
_entity_poly.type
_entity_poly.pdbx_seq_one_letter_code
_entity_poly.pdbx_strand_id
1 'polypeptide(L)'
;MRYESAPIAPEVRQQTTTERAATQRRERQEELRHTASDEKRWAENRRRVISKREKAEKKKEGLASYLDGALKLMGKTRNDFKSDIPKGPHRKYYRGDLDMYPPSLPDSYPDLDERLSSIIRHTSRTSGSAGEVQSLTSNAYVAHKFAQSRGGTVYEVDASEGLFMSAGDIIFAHGDRLVNLGYIRAGTLRSAVEHFYQDGESEYFWMGRR
;
A
#
# COMPACT_ATOMS: atom_id res chain seq x y z
N MET A 1 -42.94 81.48 25.03
CA MET A 1 -42.08 80.28 24.99
C MET A 1 -41.88 79.88 23.53
N ARG A 2 -40.67 80.03 22.98
CA ARG A 2 -40.30 79.48 21.66
C ARG A 2 -39.38 78.30 21.92
N TYR A 3 -39.74 77.13 21.41
CA TYR A 3 -38.95 75.90 21.50
C TYR A 3 -37.79 76.01 20.51
N GLU A 4 -36.55 75.88 20.97
CA GLU A 4 -35.38 75.70 20.11
C GLU A 4 -35.24 74.21 19.78
N SER A 5 -35.22 73.87 18.49
CA SER A 5 -35.01 72.51 18.01
C SER A 5 -33.51 72.15 18.00
N ALA A 6 -33.20 70.89 18.38
CA ALA A 6 -31.85 70.35 18.43
C ALA A 6 -31.12 70.36 17.06
N PRO A 7 -29.77 70.48 17.04
CA PRO A 7 -29.00 70.55 15.80
C PRO A 7 -29.09 69.26 14.99
N ILE A 8 -29.27 69.41 13.68
CA ILE A 8 -29.32 68.33 12.70
C ILE A 8 -27.94 67.64 12.66
N ALA A 9 -27.92 66.33 12.91
CA ALA A 9 -26.69 65.54 12.82
C ALA A 9 -26.19 65.48 11.36
N PRO A 10 -24.86 65.47 11.12
CA PRO A 10 -24.32 65.52 9.77
C PRO A 10 -24.68 64.26 8.97
N GLU A 11 -25.11 64.45 7.72
CA GLU A 11 -25.41 63.38 6.77
C GLU A 11 -24.15 62.54 6.49
N VAL A 12 -24.13 61.32 7.03
CA VAL A 12 -23.13 60.32 6.65
C VAL A 12 -23.44 59.87 5.22
N ARG A 13 -22.62 60.32 4.26
CA ARG A 13 -22.75 59.95 2.84
C ARG A 13 -22.68 58.43 2.70
N GLN A 14 -23.78 57.82 2.28
CA GLN A 14 -23.84 56.37 2.05
C GLN A 14 -22.99 56.01 0.83
N GLN A 15 -22.08 55.04 1.01
CA GLN A 15 -21.25 54.55 -0.08
C GLN A 15 -22.11 53.88 -1.16
N THR A 16 -21.81 54.24 -2.41
CA THR A 16 -22.44 53.66 -3.61
C THR A 16 -21.97 52.22 -3.80
N THR A 17 -22.78 51.42 -4.50
CA THR A 17 -22.51 49.99 -4.77
C THR A 17 -21.16 49.80 -5.50
N THR A 18 -20.81 50.73 -6.38
CA THR A 18 -19.53 50.80 -7.11
C THR A 18 -18.33 51.02 -6.21
N GLU A 19 -18.45 51.89 -5.21
CA GLU A 19 -17.36 52.16 -4.25
C GLU A 19 -17.11 50.94 -3.36
N ARG A 20 -18.17 50.27 -2.88
CA ARG A 20 -18.01 49.03 -2.09
C ARG A 20 -17.35 47.91 -2.90
N ALA A 21 -17.72 47.77 -4.18
CA ALA A 21 -17.13 46.76 -5.06
C ALA A 21 -15.64 47.04 -5.34
N ALA A 22 -15.24 48.32 -5.46
CA ALA A 22 -13.85 48.70 -5.64
C ALA A 22 -13.00 48.42 -4.38
N THR A 23 -13.54 48.72 -3.19
CA THR A 23 -12.88 48.43 -1.91
C THR A 23 -12.66 46.93 -1.73
N GLN A 24 -13.70 46.10 -1.93
CA GLN A 24 -13.57 44.64 -1.84
C GLN A 24 -12.57 44.05 -2.84
N ARG A 25 -12.45 44.64 -4.04
CA ARG A 25 -11.45 44.21 -5.04
C ARG A 25 -10.04 44.51 -4.58
N ARG A 26 -9.81 45.67 -3.94
CA ARG A 26 -8.51 46.03 -3.37
C ARG A 26 -8.13 45.13 -2.20
N GLU A 27 -9.06 44.90 -1.28
CA GLU A 27 -8.84 44.01 -0.12
C GLU A 27 -8.47 42.60 -0.58
N ARG A 28 -9.20 42.03 -1.55
CA ARG A 28 -8.85 40.72 -2.12
C ARG A 28 -7.49 40.70 -2.82
N GLN A 29 -7.08 41.79 -3.46
CA GLN A 29 -5.76 41.88 -4.09
C GLN A 29 -4.63 41.97 -3.05
N GLU A 30 -4.88 42.61 -1.91
CA GLU A 30 -3.93 42.68 -0.80
C GLU A 30 -3.81 41.34 -0.06
N GLU A 31 -4.91 40.61 0.13
CA GLU A 31 -4.89 39.26 0.71
C GLU A 31 -4.12 38.25 -0.16
N LEU A 32 -4.14 38.43 -1.48
CA LEU A 32 -3.42 37.57 -2.44
C LEU A 32 -1.95 37.97 -2.63
N ARG A 33 -1.49 39.08 -2.04
CA ARG A 33 -0.10 39.50 -2.16
C ARG A 33 0.79 38.66 -1.25
N HIS A 34 1.57 37.77 -1.86
CA HIS A 34 2.64 37.09 -1.17
C HIS A 34 3.72 38.07 -0.75
N THR A 35 4.18 37.92 0.49
CA THR A 35 5.23 38.76 1.05
C THR A 35 6.61 38.14 0.81
N ALA A 36 7.68 38.93 0.92
CA ALA A 36 9.05 38.41 0.91
C ALA A 36 9.29 37.35 2.00
N SER A 37 8.53 37.41 3.10
CA SER A 37 8.55 36.40 4.17
C SER A 37 7.95 35.06 3.70
N ASP A 38 6.87 35.09 2.93
CA ASP A 38 6.26 33.88 2.35
C ASP A 38 7.18 33.19 1.36
N GLU A 39 7.84 33.97 0.49
CA GLU A 39 8.83 33.43 -0.44
C GLU A 39 10.00 32.77 0.28
N LYS A 40 10.51 33.40 1.35
CA LYS A 40 11.58 32.84 2.18
C LYS A 40 11.15 31.52 2.83
N ARG A 41 9.94 31.48 3.40
CA ARG A 41 9.35 30.27 4.00
C ARG A 41 9.18 29.16 2.96
N TRP A 42 8.74 29.48 1.74
CA TRP A 42 8.61 28.50 0.67
C TRP A 42 9.94 28.01 0.12
N ALA A 43 10.95 28.88 0.02
CA ALA A 43 12.29 28.51 -0.39
C ALA A 43 12.94 27.55 0.63
N GLU A 44 12.80 27.85 1.92
CA GLU A 44 13.28 26.99 3.01
C GLU A 44 12.57 25.65 3.02
N ASN A 45 11.24 25.65 2.88
CA ASN A 45 10.47 24.40 2.84
C ASN A 45 10.80 23.57 1.59
N ARG A 46 11.01 24.21 0.42
CA ARG A 46 11.51 23.54 -0.80
C ARG A 46 12.87 22.89 -0.56
N ARG A 47 13.83 23.61 0.00
CA ARG A 47 15.16 23.07 0.35
C ARG A 47 15.06 21.89 1.31
N ARG A 48 14.20 21.98 2.33
CA ARG A 48 13.95 20.89 3.28
C ARG A 48 13.37 19.66 2.59
N VAL A 49 12.41 19.83 1.69
CA VAL A 49 11.78 18.72 0.95
C VAL A 49 12.79 18.06 0.00
N ILE A 50 13.57 18.85 -0.74
CA ILE A 50 14.62 18.35 -1.63
C ILE A 50 15.66 17.56 -0.83
N SER A 51 16.18 18.13 0.26
CA SER A 51 17.15 17.44 1.13
C SER A 51 16.59 16.14 1.73
N LYS A 52 15.32 16.13 2.14
CA LYS A 52 14.65 14.89 2.61
C LYS A 52 14.55 13.84 1.49
N ARG A 53 14.24 14.26 0.26
CA ARG A 53 14.17 13.37 -0.90
C ARG A 53 15.55 12.82 -1.27
N GLU A 54 16.58 13.65 -1.30
CA GLU A 54 17.97 13.22 -1.54
C GLU A 54 18.47 12.24 -0.47
N LYS A 55 18.14 12.46 0.81
CA LYS A 55 18.46 11.50 1.88
C LYS A 55 17.71 10.18 1.72
N ALA A 56 16.47 10.22 1.22
CA ALA A 56 15.72 9.02 0.91
C ALA A 56 16.33 8.28 -0.29
N GLU A 57 16.70 8.99 -1.36
CA GLU A 57 17.36 8.43 -2.55
C GLU A 57 18.74 7.84 -2.22
N LYS A 58 19.59 8.54 -1.46
CA LYS A 58 20.88 7.99 -1.00
C LYS A 58 20.70 6.76 -0.08
N LYS A 59 19.62 6.71 0.69
CA LYS A 59 19.26 5.53 1.49
C LYS A 59 18.75 4.37 0.62
N LYS A 60 18.14 4.65 -0.53
CA LYS A 60 17.80 3.64 -1.55
C LYS A 60 19.06 3.13 -2.25
N GLU A 61 19.97 4.02 -2.65
CA GLU A 61 21.26 3.65 -3.28
C GLU A 61 22.15 2.81 -2.35
N GLY A 62 22.04 2.97 -1.03
CA GLY A 62 22.77 2.17 -0.04
C GLY A 62 22.15 0.80 0.28
N LEU A 63 20.93 0.49 -0.18
CA LEU A 63 20.31 -0.82 -0.03
C LEU A 63 20.47 -1.61 -1.33
N ALA A 64 21.56 -2.36 -1.45
CA ALA A 64 21.82 -3.26 -2.58
C ALA A 64 20.71 -4.31 -2.80
N SER A 65 19.83 -4.52 -1.81
CA SER A 65 18.63 -5.35 -1.86
C SER A 65 17.79 -5.09 -0.60
N TYR A 66 16.48 -4.83 -0.75
CA TYR A 66 15.54 -4.67 0.37
C TYR A 66 15.33 -5.99 1.11
N LEU A 67 15.27 -7.09 0.37
CA LEU A 67 15.16 -8.43 0.92
C LEU A 67 16.37 -8.74 1.80
N ASP A 68 17.59 -8.42 1.35
CA ASP A 68 18.80 -8.67 2.12
C ASP A 68 18.80 -7.86 3.42
N GLY A 69 18.30 -6.62 3.37
CA GLY A 69 18.07 -5.80 4.54
C GLY A 69 17.07 -6.44 5.53
N ALA A 70 15.96 -6.99 5.04
CA ALA A 70 14.98 -7.69 5.87
C ALA A 70 15.56 -8.98 6.49
N LEU A 71 16.26 -9.79 5.70
CA LEU A 71 16.88 -11.04 6.14
C LEU A 71 17.97 -10.81 7.19
N LYS A 72 18.80 -9.77 7.00
CA LYS A 72 19.88 -9.42 7.94
C LYS A 72 19.34 -9.10 9.34
N LEU A 73 18.17 -8.47 9.45
CA LEU A 73 17.55 -8.17 10.75
C LEU A 73 17.15 -9.43 11.52
N MET A 74 16.94 -10.54 10.81
CA MET A 74 16.62 -11.85 11.39
C MET A 74 17.86 -12.76 11.48
N GLY A 75 19.06 -12.25 11.16
CA GLY A 75 20.28 -13.05 11.12
C GLY A 75 20.29 -14.11 10.01
N LYS A 76 19.53 -13.89 8.94
CA LYS A 76 19.41 -14.79 7.78
C LYS A 76 20.10 -14.22 6.56
N THR A 77 20.53 -15.09 5.67
CA THR A 77 21.03 -14.75 4.33
C THR A 77 20.01 -15.09 3.25
N ARG A 78 20.22 -14.57 2.05
CA ARG A 78 19.40 -14.88 0.88
C ARG A 78 19.46 -16.37 0.51
N ASN A 79 20.59 -17.03 0.77
CA ASN A 79 20.72 -18.47 0.56
C ASN A 79 19.91 -19.27 1.58
N ASP A 80 19.92 -18.86 2.86
CA ASP A 80 19.09 -19.50 3.90
C ASP A 80 17.62 -19.39 3.53
N PHE A 81 17.17 -18.18 3.15
CA PHE A 81 15.80 -17.96 2.70
C PHE A 81 15.46 -18.88 1.53
N LYS A 82 16.31 -18.92 0.50
CA LYS A 82 16.10 -19.78 -0.67
C LYS A 82 16.03 -21.26 -0.31
N SER A 83 16.84 -21.73 0.64
CA SER A 83 16.79 -23.13 1.08
C SER A 83 15.57 -23.47 1.92
N ASP A 84 15.00 -22.47 2.61
CA ASP A 84 13.83 -22.62 3.46
C ASP A 84 12.52 -22.56 2.66
N ILE A 85 12.53 -22.05 1.41
CA ILE A 85 11.37 -22.08 0.51
C ILE A 85 10.95 -23.54 0.26
N PRO A 86 9.68 -23.89 0.49
CA PRO A 86 9.16 -25.23 0.21
C PRO A 86 9.45 -25.67 -1.23
N LYS A 87 10.02 -26.87 -1.39
CA LYS A 87 10.38 -27.38 -2.72
C LYS A 87 9.15 -27.91 -3.47
N GLY A 88 8.90 -27.29 -4.61
CA GLY A 88 8.13 -27.83 -5.74
C GLY A 88 6.74 -27.25 -5.90
N PRO A 89 6.20 -27.27 -7.14
CA PRO A 89 4.76 -27.37 -7.27
C PRO A 89 4.34 -28.74 -6.73
N HIS A 90 3.46 -28.75 -5.74
CA HIS A 90 2.78 -29.98 -5.36
C HIS A 90 1.81 -30.34 -6.48
N ARG A 91 1.54 -31.64 -6.70
CA ARG A 91 0.51 -32.06 -7.67
C ARG A 91 -0.88 -31.53 -7.31
N LYS A 92 -1.10 -31.21 -6.04
CA LYS A 92 -2.39 -30.82 -5.49
C LYS A 92 -2.20 -29.72 -4.45
N TYR A 93 -3.11 -28.76 -4.49
CA TYR A 93 -3.29 -27.78 -3.42
C TYR A 93 -4.72 -27.87 -2.88
N TYR A 94 -4.90 -27.40 -1.65
CA TYR A 94 -6.14 -27.52 -0.92
C TYR A 94 -6.59 -26.17 -0.38
N ARG A 95 -7.90 -25.99 -0.25
CA ARG A 95 -8.49 -24.82 0.40
C ARG A 95 -9.71 -25.23 1.18
N GLY A 96 -9.81 -24.80 2.44
CA GLY A 96 -11.04 -24.90 3.23
C GLY A 96 -11.82 -23.60 3.13
N ASP A 97 -13.03 -23.64 2.61
CA ASP A 97 -13.89 -22.46 2.46
C ASP A 97 -15.37 -22.81 2.66
N LEU A 98 -16.23 -21.81 2.89
CA LEU A 98 -17.67 -21.99 2.80
C LEU A 98 -18.04 -22.51 1.40
N ASP A 99 -19.19 -23.19 1.26
CA ASP A 99 -19.67 -23.98 0.09
C ASP A 99 -19.80 -23.23 -1.27
N MET A 100 -19.09 -22.12 -1.41
CA MET A 100 -19.06 -21.19 -2.53
C MET A 100 -17.69 -21.16 -3.24
N TYR A 101 -17.02 -22.31 -3.40
CA TYR A 101 -15.80 -22.41 -4.22
C TYR A 101 -15.93 -23.46 -5.33
N PRO A 102 -15.34 -23.23 -6.54
CA PRO A 102 -14.60 -22.03 -6.94
C PRO A 102 -15.48 -21.03 -7.69
N PRO A 103 -15.38 -19.71 -7.42
CA PRO A 103 -15.31 -18.79 -8.55
C PRO A 103 -14.12 -19.27 -9.39
N SER A 104 -14.35 -19.60 -10.66
CA SER A 104 -13.34 -20.06 -11.61
C SER A 104 -12.00 -19.34 -11.40
N LEU A 105 -10.89 -20.09 -11.26
CA LEU A 105 -9.56 -19.48 -11.26
C LEU A 105 -9.43 -18.67 -12.56
N PRO A 106 -9.12 -17.37 -12.49
CA PRO A 106 -9.08 -16.55 -13.68
C PRO A 106 -7.97 -17.03 -14.59
N ASP A 107 -8.23 -17.07 -15.90
CA ASP A 107 -7.22 -17.49 -16.87
C ASP A 107 -5.99 -16.59 -16.82
N SER A 108 -6.13 -15.29 -16.56
CA SER A 108 -4.98 -14.40 -16.40
C SER A 108 -5.28 -13.22 -15.47
N TYR A 109 -4.22 -12.52 -15.08
CA TYR A 109 -4.31 -11.25 -14.35
C TYR A 109 -3.84 -10.12 -15.26
N PRO A 110 -4.66 -9.06 -15.47
CA PRO A 110 -4.30 -7.95 -16.36
C PRO A 110 -3.02 -7.21 -15.96
N ASP A 111 -2.76 -7.13 -14.65
CA ASP A 111 -1.55 -6.58 -14.08
C ASP A 111 -0.91 -7.61 -13.14
N LEU A 112 0.16 -8.24 -13.62
CA LEU A 112 0.93 -9.22 -12.86
C LEU A 112 1.62 -8.57 -11.66
N ASP A 113 2.08 -7.33 -11.77
CA ASP A 113 2.78 -6.64 -10.69
C ASP A 113 1.82 -6.27 -9.57
N GLU A 114 0.61 -5.81 -9.90
CA GLU A 114 -0.42 -5.58 -8.89
C GLU A 114 -0.79 -6.89 -8.19
N ARG A 115 -0.97 -7.99 -8.94
CA ARG A 115 -1.24 -9.32 -8.37
C ARG A 115 -0.14 -9.77 -7.41
N LEU A 116 1.12 -9.71 -7.82
CA LEU A 116 2.27 -10.06 -6.98
C LEU A 116 2.35 -9.15 -5.75
N SER A 117 2.05 -7.86 -5.90
CA SER A 117 2.05 -6.91 -4.79
C SER A 117 0.96 -7.23 -3.76
N SER A 118 -0.25 -7.58 -4.21
CA SER A 118 -1.35 -7.99 -3.34
C SER A 118 -1.03 -9.30 -2.62
N ILE A 119 -0.33 -10.24 -3.27
CA ILE A 119 0.16 -11.45 -2.61
C ILE A 119 1.14 -11.10 -1.48
N ILE A 120 2.14 -10.25 -1.72
CA ILE A 120 3.08 -9.86 -0.66
C ILE A 120 2.36 -9.10 0.48
N ARG A 121 1.38 -8.25 0.15
CA ARG A 121 0.55 -7.57 1.16
C ARG A 121 -0.28 -8.57 1.96
N HIS A 122 -0.81 -9.62 1.33
CA HIS A 122 -1.52 -10.71 1.99
C HIS A 122 -0.60 -11.40 3.01
N THR A 123 0.56 -11.87 2.56
CA THR A 123 1.54 -12.55 3.41
C THR A 123 2.07 -11.66 4.53
N SER A 124 2.13 -10.34 4.34
CA SER A 124 2.56 -9.40 5.38
C SER A 124 1.58 -9.22 6.56
N ARG A 125 0.42 -9.92 6.58
CA ARG A 125 -0.62 -9.76 7.59
C ARG A 125 -1.07 -11.11 8.16
N THR A 126 -1.25 -11.18 9.47
CA THR A 126 -1.73 -12.37 10.19
C THR A 126 -3.16 -12.81 9.80
N SER A 127 -3.99 -11.90 9.28
CA SER A 127 -5.37 -12.20 8.85
C SER A 127 -5.53 -12.29 7.32
N GLY A 128 -4.42 -12.31 6.58
CA GLY A 128 -4.42 -12.31 5.11
C GLY A 128 -5.00 -11.02 4.51
N SER A 129 -5.64 -11.15 3.34
CA SER A 129 -6.14 -10.02 2.53
C SER A 129 -7.66 -9.86 2.49
N ALA A 130 -8.39 -10.44 3.44
CA ALA A 130 -9.86 -10.40 3.47
C ALA A 130 -10.53 -10.82 2.14
N GLY A 131 -9.89 -11.73 1.40
CA GLY A 131 -10.41 -12.26 0.13
C GLY A 131 -9.88 -11.59 -1.13
N GLU A 132 -9.06 -10.53 -1.05
CA GLU A 132 -8.45 -9.88 -2.22
C GLU A 132 -7.54 -10.83 -3.02
N VAL A 133 -6.90 -11.77 -2.32
CA VAL A 133 -6.01 -12.77 -2.87
C VAL A 133 -6.40 -14.11 -2.30
N GLN A 134 -6.49 -15.10 -3.18
CA GLN A 134 -6.79 -16.47 -2.82
C GLN A 134 -5.49 -17.25 -2.66
N SER A 135 -5.16 -17.61 -1.42
CA SER A 135 -4.14 -18.60 -1.11
C SER A 135 -4.75 -20.00 -1.06
N LEU A 136 -3.90 -20.99 -1.36
CA LEU A 136 -4.14 -22.41 -1.16
C LEU A 136 -3.00 -22.98 -0.31
N THR A 137 -3.22 -24.14 0.29
CA THR A 137 -2.20 -24.85 1.07
C THR A 137 -1.81 -26.18 0.43
N SER A 138 -0.54 -26.57 0.52
CA SER A 138 -0.13 -27.94 0.17
C SER A 138 -0.49 -28.98 1.23
N ASN A 139 -0.93 -28.54 2.42
CA ASN A 139 -1.26 -29.40 3.53
C ASN A 139 -2.78 -29.55 3.68
N ALA A 140 -3.32 -30.72 3.30
CA ALA A 140 -4.74 -31.01 3.43
C ALA A 140 -5.27 -30.85 4.87
N TYR A 141 -4.47 -31.15 5.89
CA TYR A 141 -4.86 -30.97 7.29
C TYR A 141 -5.13 -29.50 7.63
N VAL A 142 -4.31 -28.59 7.11
CA VAL A 142 -4.50 -27.15 7.30
C VAL A 142 -5.82 -26.71 6.64
N ALA A 143 -6.09 -27.17 5.42
CA ALA A 143 -7.36 -26.89 4.73
C ALA A 143 -8.57 -27.43 5.50
N HIS A 144 -8.51 -28.65 6.04
CA HIS A 144 -9.57 -29.21 6.87
C HIS A 144 -9.84 -28.38 8.13
N LYS A 145 -8.79 -27.90 8.81
CA LYS A 145 -8.93 -27.04 9.99
C LYS A 145 -9.65 -25.72 9.65
N PHE A 146 -9.36 -25.13 8.49
CA PHE A 146 -10.06 -23.93 8.01
C PHE A 146 -11.50 -24.20 7.60
N ALA A 147 -11.77 -25.32 6.93
CA ALA A 147 -13.13 -25.72 6.59
C ALA A 147 -13.98 -25.92 7.85
N GLN A 148 -13.46 -26.64 8.86
CA GLN A 148 -14.15 -26.87 10.13
C GLN A 148 -14.44 -25.58 10.88
N SER A 149 -13.49 -24.64 10.96
CA SER A 149 -13.69 -23.38 11.67
C SER A 149 -14.69 -22.45 11.00
N ARG A 150 -14.92 -22.62 9.70
CA ARG A 150 -15.85 -21.82 8.89
C ARG A 150 -17.18 -22.54 8.59
N GLY A 151 -17.33 -23.80 9.00
CA GLY A 151 -18.48 -24.63 8.65
C GLY A 151 -18.58 -24.92 7.14
N GLY A 152 -17.44 -25.08 6.47
CA GLY A 152 -17.35 -25.24 5.02
C GLY A 152 -16.76 -26.57 4.56
N THR A 153 -16.41 -26.63 3.27
CA THR A 153 -15.91 -27.80 2.57
C THR A 153 -14.43 -27.62 2.18
N VAL A 154 -13.70 -28.73 2.04
CA VAL A 154 -12.33 -28.72 1.49
C VAL A 154 -12.38 -28.96 -0.01
N TYR A 155 -11.74 -28.07 -0.75
CA TYR A 155 -11.55 -28.15 -2.18
C TYR A 155 -10.13 -28.59 -2.48
N GLU A 156 -9.99 -29.51 -3.44
CA GLU A 156 -8.73 -29.93 -4.02
C GLU A 156 -8.58 -29.30 -5.41
N VAL A 157 -7.40 -28.74 -5.69
CA VAL A 157 -7.07 -28.12 -6.96
C VAL A 157 -5.88 -28.85 -7.56
N ASP A 158 -6.04 -29.32 -8.81
CA ASP A 158 -4.96 -29.89 -9.59
C ASP A 158 -3.95 -28.78 -9.97
N ALA A 159 -2.70 -29.02 -9.65
CA ALA A 159 -1.58 -28.11 -9.88
C ALA A 159 -0.55 -28.65 -10.87
N SER A 160 -0.92 -29.68 -11.64
CA SER A 160 -0.10 -30.27 -12.68
C SER A 160 0.36 -29.28 -13.76
N GLU A 161 -0.42 -28.22 -14.03
CA GLU A 161 -0.06 -27.17 -14.99
C GLU A 161 1.09 -26.26 -14.51
N GLY A 162 1.51 -26.35 -13.24
CA GLY A 162 2.68 -25.60 -12.73
C GLY A 162 2.49 -24.09 -12.62
N LEU A 163 1.24 -23.60 -12.63
CA LEU A 163 0.90 -22.17 -12.62
C LEU A 163 0.71 -21.61 -11.20
N PHE A 164 1.30 -22.28 -10.21
CA PHE A 164 1.27 -21.86 -8.81
C PHE A 164 2.66 -21.45 -8.34
N MET A 165 2.72 -20.43 -7.51
CA MET A 165 3.94 -19.99 -6.84
C MET A 165 3.72 -19.92 -5.34
N SER A 166 4.74 -20.30 -4.56
CA SER A 166 4.74 -20.06 -3.12
C SER A 166 4.89 -18.56 -2.82
N ALA A 167 4.44 -18.11 -1.65
CA ALA A 167 4.74 -16.75 -1.20
C ALA A 167 6.26 -16.52 -1.12
N GLY A 168 7.03 -17.51 -0.67
CA GLY A 168 8.50 -17.48 -0.62
C GLY A 168 9.15 -17.23 -1.98
N ASP A 169 8.73 -17.97 -3.01
CA ASP A 169 9.23 -17.77 -4.38
C ASP A 169 8.93 -16.35 -4.88
N ILE A 170 7.73 -15.86 -4.60
CA ILE A 170 7.30 -14.50 -4.98
C ILE A 170 8.14 -13.44 -4.26
N ILE A 171 8.32 -13.57 -2.95
CA ILE A 171 9.15 -12.68 -2.14
C ILE A 171 10.58 -12.68 -2.65
N PHE A 172 11.15 -13.87 -2.89
CA PHE A 172 12.53 -14.03 -3.32
C PHE A 172 12.80 -13.45 -4.71
N ALA A 173 11.93 -13.73 -5.67
CA ALA A 173 12.12 -13.37 -7.07
C ALA A 173 11.68 -11.94 -7.38
N HIS A 174 10.69 -11.40 -6.67
CA HIS A 174 10.03 -10.15 -7.04
C HIS A 174 10.01 -9.09 -5.95
N GLY A 175 10.28 -9.42 -4.69
CA GLY A 175 10.18 -8.49 -3.56
C GLY A 175 10.95 -7.18 -3.77
N ASP A 176 12.24 -7.27 -4.12
CA ASP A 176 13.08 -6.09 -4.35
C ASP A 176 12.56 -5.23 -5.51
N ARG A 177 12.19 -5.87 -6.62
CA ARG A 177 11.65 -5.20 -7.81
C ARG A 177 10.37 -4.45 -7.50
N LEU A 178 9.45 -5.06 -6.76
CA LEU A 178 8.16 -4.45 -6.42
C LEU A 178 8.30 -3.29 -5.44
N VAL A 179 9.30 -3.31 -4.56
CA VAL A 179 9.64 -2.15 -3.72
C VAL A 179 10.21 -1.02 -4.60
N ASN A 180 11.13 -1.34 -5.51
CA ASN A 180 11.75 -0.36 -6.40
C ASN A 180 10.73 0.33 -7.33
N LEU A 181 9.77 -0.42 -7.85
CA LEU A 181 8.68 0.08 -8.69
C LEU A 181 7.58 0.80 -7.88
N GLY A 182 7.61 0.74 -6.55
CA GLY A 182 6.66 1.43 -5.68
C GLY A 182 5.34 0.72 -5.46
N TYR A 183 5.18 -0.51 -5.94
CA TYR A 183 3.99 -1.34 -5.70
C TYR A 183 3.83 -1.72 -4.23
N ILE A 184 4.95 -1.90 -3.51
CA ILE A 184 4.95 -2.16 -2.06
C ILE A 184 5.99 -1.31 -1.34
N ARG A 185 5.83 -1.14 -0.03
CA ARG A 185 6.83 -0.48 0.82
C ARG A 185 7.85 -1.52 1.31
N ALA A 186 9.09 -1.09 1.56
CA ALA A 186 10.11 -1.96 2.16
C ALA A 186 9.68 -2.59 3.49
N GLY A 187 8.88 -1.88 4.30
CA GLY A 187 8.31 -2.42 5.53
C GLY A 187 7.30 -3.56 5.28
N THR A 188 6.54 -3.50 4.18
CA THR A 188 5.62 -4.57 3.77
C THR A 188 6.40 -5.83 3.38
N LEU A 189 7.47 -5.67 2.60
CA LEU A 189 8.35 -6.79 2.23
C LEU A 189 8.96 -7.43 3.49
N ARG A 190 9.44 -6.61 4.42
CA ARG A 190 10.00 -7.10 5.69
C ARG A 190 8.97 -7.90 6.48
N SER A 191 7.75 -7.39 6.67
CA SER A 191 6.72 -8.11 7.42
C SER A 191 6.31 -9.42 6.74
N ALA A 192 6.27 -9.46 5.40
CA ALA A 192 6.02 -10.70 4.67
C ALA A 192 7.12 -11.75 4.93
N VAL A 193 8.38 -11.32 4.95
CA VAL A 193 9.54 -12.16 5.29
C VAL A 193 9.51 -12.63 6.75
N GLU A 194 9.07 -11.78 7.69
CA GLU A 194 8.91 -12.18 9.09
C GLU A 194 7.82 -13.25 9.25
N HIS A 195 6.67 -13.10 8.61
CA HIS A 195 5.59 -14.10 8.65
C HIS A 195 5.95 -15.40 7.92
N PHE A 196 6.69 -15.33 6.80
CA PHE A 196 7.25 -16.51 6.13
C PHE A 196 7.91 -17.45 7.14
N TYR A 197 8.73 -16.89 8.04
CA TYR A 197 9.47 -17.65 9.04
C TYR A 197 8.67 -18.04 10.27
N GLN A 198 7.71 -17.21 10.69
CA GLN A 198 6.89 -17.47 11.88
C GLN A 198 5.84 -18.56 11.64
N ASP A 199 5.15 -18.48 10.50
CA ASP A 199 3.98 -19.32 10.24
C ASP A 199 4.35 -20.65 9.57
N GLY A 200 5.60 -20.78 9.10
CA GLY A 200 6.09 -21.96 8.40
C GLY A 200 5.34 -22.13 7.08
N GLU A 201 5.87 -21.50 6.02
CA GLU A 201 5.16 -21.37 4.75
C GLU A 201 4.46 -22.62 4.24
N SER A 202 3.18 -22.45 3.94
CA SER A 202 2.42 -23.42 3.17
C SER A 202 1.47 -22.76 2.17
N GLU A 203 1.59 -21.45 1.92
CA GLU A 203 0.70 -20.72 1.03
C GLU A 203 1.19 -20.72 -0.42
N TYR A 204 0.28 -21.06 -1.32
CA TYR A 204 0.49 -21.09 -2.76
C TYR A 204 -0.58 -20.28 -3.46
N PHE A 205 -0.19 -19.62 -4.54
CA PHE A 205 -1.03 -18.67 -5.26
C PHE A 205 -1.08 -19.03 -6.73
N TRP A 206 -2.30 -19.04 -7.28
CA TRP A 206 -2.52 -19.16 -8.72
C TRP A 206 -2.03 -17.89 -9.43
N MET A 207 -1.27 -18.08 -10.51
CA MET A 207 -0.63 -17.01 -11.28
C MET A 207 -1.31 -16.73 -12.64
N GLY A 208 -2.30 -17.54 -13.03
CA GLY A 208 -2.91 -17.47 -14.36
C GLY A 208 -2.18 -18.32 -15.40
N ARG A 209 -2.93 -18.78 -16.40
CA ARG A 209 -2.44 -19.29 -17.69
C ARG A 209 -1.85 -18.13 -18.49
N ARG A 210 -0.63 -18.33 -19.00
CA ARG A 210 0.02 -17.37 -19.89
C ARG A 210 -0.56 -17.40 -21.30
#